data_AF-A0A8S0SEI0-F1
#
_entry.id   AF-A0A8S0SEI0-F1
#
_cell.length_a   1.000
_cell.length_b   1.000
_cell.length_c   1.000
_cell.angle_alpha   90.00
_cell.angle_beta   90.00
_cell.angle_gamma   90.00
#
_symmetry.space_group_name_H-M   'P 1'
#
loop_
_entity.id
_entity.type
_entity.pdbx_description
1 polymer ?
#
loop_
_entity_poly.entity_id
_entity_poly.type
_entity_poly.pdbx_seq_one_letter_code
_entity_poly.pdbx_strand_id
1 'polypeptide(L)'
;MAVTFSDLHTESGLKALNEFLSGKSYISGDQLTKDDIKVYAALLEKPSGNLYTNASQWYESVSLKLAASFPGKAVGVRIGGKAAPAEAVAIKEVAK
;
A
#
# COMPACT_ATOMS: atom_id res chain seq x y z
N MET A 1 0.72 16.63 -2.55
CA MET A 1 -0.10 16.20 -1.40
C MET A 1 0.48 14.90 -0.87
N ALA A 2 0.55 14.71 0.44
CA ALA A 2 0.98 13.45 1.03
C ALA A 2 -0.16 12.43 0.92
N VAL A 3 0.13 11.25 0.36
CA VAL A 3 -0.82 10.14 0.31
C VAL A 3 -0.71 9.38 1.62
N THR A 4 -1.85 9.12 2.25
CA THR A 4 -1.92 8.31 3.49
C THR A 4 -2.76 7.09 3.20
N PHE A 5 -2.17 5.91 3.36
CA PHE A 5 -2.90 4.66 3.38
C PHE A 5 -3.22 4.31 4.82
N SER A 6 -4.50 3.99 5.07
CA SER A 6 -4.94 3.39 6.32
C SER A 6 -4.41 1.95 6.44
N ASP A 7 -4.85 1.22 7.47
CA ASP A 7 -4.39 -0.13 7.77
C ASP A 7 -4.35 -1.09 6.55
N LEU A 8 -3.13 -1.32 6.04
CA LEU A 8 -2.87 -2.17 4.87
C LEU A 8 -2.97 -3.68 5.18
N HIS A 9 -3.28 -4.04 6.42
CA HIS A 9 -3.60 -5.42 6.80
C HIS A 9 -5.10 -5.71 6.68
N THR A 10 -5.92 -4.71 6.37
CA THR A 10 -7.37 -4.87 6.15
C THR A 10 -7.73 -4.88 4.67
N GLU A 11 -8.84 -5.52 4.33
CA GLU A 11 -9.38 -5.54 2.96
C GLU A 11 -9.66 -4.12 2.42
N SER A 12 -10.09 -3.20 3.30
CA SER A 12 -10.35 -1.80 2.94
C SER A 12 -9.05 -1.05 2.61
N GLY A 13 -7.99 -1.24 3.40
CA GLY A 13 -6.68 -0.65 3.11
C GLY A 13 -6.07 -1.19 1.82
N LEU A 14 -6.14 -2.51 1.60
CA LEU A 14 -5.69 -3.14 0.36
C LEU A 14 -6.47 -2.64 -0.86
N LYS A 15 -7.78 -2.43 -0.72
CA LYS A 15 -8.61 -1.85 -1.78
C LYS A 15 -8.17 -0.42 -2.10
N ALA A 16 -7.98 0.43 -1.09
CA ALA A 16 -7.52 1.81 -1.27
C ALA A 16 -6.15 1.87 -1.96
N LEU A 17 -5.21 0.99 -1.58
CA LEU A 17 -3.92 0.87 -2.26
C LEU A 17 -4.07 0.46 -3.72
N ASN A 18 -4.91 -0.55 -4.00
CA ASN A 18 -5.14 -1.02 -5.36
C ASN A 18 -5.79 0.05 -6.27
N GLU A 19 -6.74 0.81 -5.75
CA GLU A 19 -7.36 1.92 -6.47
C GLU A 19 -6.37 3.06 -6.70
N PHE A 20 -5.55 3.38 -5.70
CA PHE A 20 -4.50 4.39 -5.83
C PHE A 20 -3.48 4.04 -6.92
N LEU A 21 -3.10 2.77 -7.01
CA LEU A 21 -2.17 2.25 -8.02
C LEU A 21 -2.79 2.09 -9.41
N SER A 22 -4.08 2.38 -9.58
CA SER A 22 -4.71 2.36 -10.90
C SER A 22 -4.06 3.39 -11.82
N GLY A 23 -3.48 2.90 -12.93
CA GLY A 23 -2.75 3.74 -13.88
C GLY A 23 -1.40 4.25 -13.37
N LYS A 24 -0.88 3.70 -12.26
CA LYS A 24 0.45 4.02 -11.72
C LYS A 24 1.33 2.78 -11.67
N SER A 25 2.61 2.95 -11.97
CA SER A 25 3.59 1.87 -11.79
C SER A 25 4.17 1.84 -10.38
N TYR A 26 4.29 2.98 -9.72
CA TYR A 26 4.85 3.13 -8.36
C TYR A 26 4.10 4.21 -7.57
N ILE A 27 4.36 4.31 -6.26
CA ILE A 27 3.63 5.19 -5.35
C ILE A 27 3.81 6.66 -5.71
N SER A 28 5.03 7.07 -6.05
CA SER A 28 5.39 8.48 -6.27
C SER A 28 5.79 8.81 -7.72
N GLY A 29 5.53 7.91 -8.68
CA GLY A 29 5.82 8.14 -10.10
C GLY A 29 6.06 6.86 -10.91
N ASP A 30 6.96 6.95 -11.88
CA ASP A 30 7.27 5.87 -12.83
C ASP A 30 8.50 5.03 -12.45
N GLN A 31 9.16 5.38 -11.35
CA GLN A 31 10.35 4.69 -10.84
C GLN A 31 10.15 4.26 -9.40
N LEU A 32 10.86 3.20 -9.00
CA LEU A 32 10.88 2.74 -7.61
C LEU A 32 11.50 3.81 -6.71
N THR A 33 10.76 4.23 -5.70
CA THR A 33 11.18 5.25 -4.73
C THR A 33 11.16 4.73 -3.30
N LYS A 34 11.60 5.56 -2.35
CA LYS A 34 11.53 5.25 -0.92
C LYS A 34 10.09 5.08 -0.43
N ASP A 35 9.12 5.74 -1.06
CA ASP A 35 7.70 5.60 -0.71
C ASP A 35 7.19 4.19 -1.04
N ASP A 36 7.62 3.61 -2.17
CA ASP A 36 7.30 2.22 -2.52
C ASP A 36 7.82 1.24 -1.47
N ILE A 37 9.05 1.43 -1.01
CA ILE A 37 9.64 0.56 0.02
C ILE A 37 8.86 0.68 1.33
N LYS A 38 8.43 1.90 1.69
CA LYS A 38 7.66 2.14 2.91
C LYS A 38 6.29 1.44 2.86
N VAL A 39 5.58 1.53 1.72
CA VAL A 39 4.29 0.85 1.53
C VAL A 39 4.48 -0.66 1.43
N TYR A 40 5.51 -1.13 0.73
CA TYR A 40 5.82 -2.55 0.56
C TYR A 40 6.12 -3.22 1.91
N ALA A 41 6.92 -2.57 2.76
CA ALA A 41 7.24 -3.07 4.09
C ALA A 41 6.04 -3.06 5.06
N ALA A 42 4.99 -2.28 4.76
CA ALA A 42 3.76 -2.25 5.52
C ALA A 42 2.76 -3.35 5.10
N LEU A 43 3.03 -4.09 4.01
CA LEU A 43 2.25 -5.26 3.64
C LEU A 43 2.83 -6.51 4.28
N LEU A 44 1.96 -7.33 4.87
CA LEU A 44 2.34 -8.63 5.44
C LEU A 44 2.73 -9.65 4.37
N GLU A 45 2.04 -9.59 3.24
CA GLU A 45 2.17 -10.52 2.13
C GLU A 45 1.65 -9.89 0.83
N LYS A 46 1.88 -10.59 -0.28
CA LYS A 46 1.40 -10.18 -1.59
C LYS A 46 -0.13 -10.09 -1.61
N PRO A 47 -0.72 -8.96 -2.03
CA PRO A 47 -2.16 -8.85 -2.20
C PRO A 47 -2.70 -9.84 -3.25
N SER A 48 -3.90 -10.39 -3.00
CA SER A 48 -4.59 -11.33 -3.89
C SER A 48 -4.77 -10.75 -5.29
N GLY A 49 -4.15 -11.37 -6.30
CA GLY A 49 -4.16 -10.86 -7.69
C GLY A 49 -5.54 -10.80 -8.35
N ASN A 50 -6.52 -11.57 -7.85
CA ASN A 50 -7.89 -11.58 -8.37
C ASN A 50 -8.73 -10.40 -7.85
N LEU A 51 -8.41 -9.90 -6.64
CA LEU A 51 -9.16 -8.81 -5.98
C LEU A 51 -8.42 -7.47 -6.09
N TYR A 52 -7.09 -7.53 -6.13
CA TYR A 52 -6.21 -6.37 -6.05
C TYR A 52 -5.13 -6.43 -7.13
N THR A 53 -5.55 -6.50 -8.40
CA THR A 53 -4.65 -6.68 -9.55
C THR A 53 -3.51 -5.68 -9.61
N ASN A 54 -3.81 -4.38 -9.47
CA ASN A 54 -2.80 -3.30 -9.55
C ASN A 54 -1.81 -3.41 -8.39
N ALA A 55 -2.31 -3.60 -7.16
CA ALA A 55 -1.45 -3.74 -5.98
C ALA A 55 -0.59 -4.99 -6.05
N SER A 56 -1.12 -6.10 -6.56
CA SER A 56 -0.40 -7.35 -6.73
C SER A 56 0.73 -7.22 -7.76
N GLN A 57 0.48 -6.56 -8.90
CA GLN A 57 1.48 -6.29 -9.93
C GLN A 57 2.57 -5.33 -9.45
N TRP A 58 2.19 -4.27 -8.73
CA TRP A 58 3.13 -3.35 -8.10
C TRP A 58 4.01 -4.07 -7.08
N TYR A 59 3.42 -4.90 -6.19
CA TYR A 59 4.16 -5.66 -5.18
C TYR A 59 5.22 -6.56 -5.81
N GLU A 60 4.88 -7.28 -6.89
CA GLU A 60 5.83 -8.10 -7.64
C GLU A 60 6.96 -7.26 -8.25
N SER A 61 6.63 -6.12 -8.85
CA SER A 61 7.62 -5.22 -9.45
C SER A 61 8.64 -4.72 -8.43
N VAL A 62 8.17 -4.32 -7.25
CA VAL A 62 9.01 -3.92 -6.12
C VAL A 62 9.87 -5.10 -5.63
N SER A 63 9.23 -6.27 -5.42
CA SER A 63 9.89 -7.49 -4.95
C SER A 63 11.03 -7.93 -5.87
N LEU A 64 10.82 -7.94 -7.20
CA LEU A 64 11.83 -8.30 -8.18
C LEU A 64 13.04 -7.34 -8.13
N LYS A 65 12.78 -6.04 -7.99
CA LYS A 65 13.84 -5.02 -7.92
C LYS A 65 14.66 -5.15 -6.64
N LEU A 66 13.98 -5.44 -5.51
CA LEU A 66 14.64 -5.68 -4.23
C LEU A 66 15.47 -6.96 -4.25
N ALA A 67 14.93 -8.06 -4.79
CA ALA A 67 15.64 -9.33 -4.88
C ALA A 67 16.94 -9.23 -5.70
N ALA A 68 16.99 -8.35 -6.71
CA ALA A 68 18.19 -8.10 -7.50
C ALA A 68 19.31 -7.39 -6.70
N SER A 69 18.96 -6.65 -5.65
CA SER A 69 19.91 -5.83 -4.87
C SER A 69 20.19 -6.39 -3.47
N PHE A 70 19.24 -7.12 -2.90
CA PHE A 70 19.26 -7.62 -1.54
C PHE A 70 19.00 -9.14 -1.54
N PRO A 71 20.04 -9.97 -1.39
CA PRO A 71 19.87 -11.42 -1.36
C PRO A 71 19.19 -11.88 -0.06
N GLY A 72 18.36 -12.93 -0.16
CA GLY A 72 17.71 -13.57 0.98
C GLY A 72 16.22 -13.24 1.13
N LYS A 73 15.49 -14.09 1.86
CA LYS A 73 14.09 -13.85 2.25
C LYS A 73 14.05 -13.17 3.62
N ALA A 74 13.11 -12.26 3.84
CA ALA A 74 12.86 -11.72 5.19
C ALA A 74 12.43 -12.86 6.14
N VAL A 75 13.10 -12.99 7.30
CA VAL A 75 12.97 -14.19 8.17
C VAL A 75 12.07 -13.96 9.40
N GLY A 76 11.39 -12.81 9.52
CA GLY A 76 10.37 -12.68 10.58
C GLY A 76 10.15 -11.30 11.18
N VAL A 77 10.77 -10.24 10.65
CA VAL A 77 10.45 -8.88 11.11
C VAL A 77 9.07 -8.48 10.59
N ARG A 78 8.15 -8.22 11.52
CA ARG A 78 6.80 -7.75 11.24
C ARG A 78 6.58 -6.42 11.94
N ILE A 79 5.99 -5.46 11.24
CA ILE A 79 5.60 -4.17 11.81
C ILE A 79 4.12 -4.27 12.20
N GLY A 80 3.82 -4.18 13.49
CA GLY A 80 2.45 -4.10 13.98
C GLY A 80 1.93 -2.68 13.86
N GLY A 81 0.84 -2.48 13.10
CA GLY A 81 0.12 -1.22 13.03
C GLY A 81 -1.26 -1.38 13.64
N LYS A 82 -1.59 -0.60 14.68
CA LYS A 82 -2.98 -0.37 15.08
C LYS A 82 -3.33 1.00 14.54
N ALA A 83 -4.02 1.06 13.39
CA ALA A 83 -4.54 2.34 12.91
C ALA A 83 -5.47 2.93 13.98
N ALA A 84 -5.20 4.15 14.42
CA ALA A 84 -6.14 4.91 15.25
C ALA A 84 -7.44 5.11 14.43
N PRO A 85 -8.63 5.04 15.06
CA PRO A 85 -9.88 5.22 14.34
C PRO A 85 -9.88 6.61 13.70
N ALA A 86 -10.09 6.66 12.38
CA ALA A 86 -10.29 7.90 11.66
C ALA A 86 -11.57 8.55 12.19
N GLU A 87 -11.45 9.65 12.92
CA GLU A 87 -12.59 10.48 13.29
C GLU A 87 -13.27 10.98 12.01
N ALA A 88 -14.48 10.49 11.76
CA ALA A 88 -15.33 10.95 10.68
C ALA A 88 -15.73 12.41 10.95
N VAL A 89 -15.15 13.35 10.21
CA VAL A 89 -15.60 14.75 10.22
C VAL A 89 -16.97 14.79 9.55
N ALA A 90 -18.02 14.83 10.35
CA ALA A 90 -19.40 15.01 9.90
C ALA A 90 -19.56 16.39 9.27
N ILE A 91 -19.63 16.44 7.94
CA ILE A 91 -20.15 17.58 7.18
C ILE A 91 -21.65 17.69 7.45
N LYS A 92 -22.03 18.65 8.28
CA LYS A 92 -23.44 19.06 8.42
C LYS A 92 -23.85 19.80 7.15
N GLU A 93 -24.75 19.21 6.36
CA GLU A 93 -25.51 19.92 5.34
C GLU A 93 -26.24 21.10 5.98
N VAL A 94 -25.99 22.31 5.49
CA VAL A 94 -26.84 23.48 5.76
C VAL A 94 -27.73 23.66 4.54
N ALA A 95 -28.98 23.23 4.68
CA ALA A 95 -30.06 23.62 3.82
C ALA A 95 -30.36 25.12 4.02
N LYS A 96 -30.49 25.85 2.90
CA LYS A 96 -31.32 27.05 2.81
C LYS A 96 -31.90 27.16 1.41
#